data_AF-A0A2D4M4M9-F1
#
_entry.id   AF-A0A2D4M4M9-F1
#
_cell.length_a   1.000
_cell.length_b   1.000
_cell.length_c   1.000
_cell.angle_alpha   90.00
_cell.angle_beta   90.00
_cell.angle_gamma   90.00
#
_symmetry.space_group_name_H-M   'P 1'
#
loop_
_entity.id
_entity.type
_entity.pdbx_description
1 polymer ?
#
loop_
_entity_poly.entity_id
_entity_poly.type
_entity_poly.pdbx_seq_one_letter_code
_entity_poly.pdbx_strand_id
1 'polypeptide(L)'
;EESEGKMFYSMATKNGVQYRLGDGVFLLPDAFQFSLRLTSPAKRQKKEAVNEELYPEHYRKYSEYIKGSNQDAPEPYRIGRIKAIYCNIRSNGRPNEAEIKLQVYKLYRPENTHKSVKASYHADINLLYW
;
A
#
# COMPACT_ATOMS: atom_id res chain seq x y z
N GLU A 1 3.54 9.52 27.73
CA GLU A 1 2.58 9.00 28.74
C GLU A 1 2.69 7.50 28.76
N GLU A 2 2.80 6.89 29.94
CA GLU A 2 2.81 5.44 30.08
C GLU A 2 1.37 4.95 30.24
N SER A 3 0.96 3.99 29.40
CA SER A 3 -0.35 3.35 29.50
C SER A 3 -0.30 1.96 28.87
N GLU A 4 -0.91 0.97 29.54
CA GLU A 4 -1.00 -0.43 29.09
C GLU A 4 0.35 -1.06 28.66
N GLY A 5 1.44 -0.77 29.37
CA GLY A 5 2.77 -1.30 29.02
C GLY A 5 3.39 -0.66 27.76
N LYS A 6 2.88 0.50 27.35
CA LYS A 6 3.39 1.30 26.22
C LYS A 6 3.76 2.70 26.69
N MET A 7 4.85 3.23 26.13
CA MET A 7 5.23 4.61 26.30
C MET A 7 4.85 5.40 25.05
N PHE A 8 3.95 6.37 25.20
CA PHE A 8 3.44 7.22 24.12
C PHE A 8 4.22 8.52 23.98
N TYR A 9 4.41 8.93 22.72
CA TYR A 9 5.12 10.14 22.31
C TYR A 9 4.24 11.02 21.43
N SER A 10 4.44 12.33 21.50
CA SER A 10 3.78 13.30 20.61
C SER A 10 4.50 13.46 19.27
N MET A 11 5.78 13.05 19.20
CA MET A 11 6.66 13.24 18.05
C MET A 11 7.70 12.12 17.94
N ALA A 12 8.09 11.77 16.71
CA ALA A 12 9.28 10.96 16.41
C ALA A 12 10.05 11.58 15.23
N THR A 13 11.36 11.32 15.16
CA THR A 13 12.21 11.81 14.04
C THR A 13 12.86 10.64 13.33
N LYS A 14 12.81 10.63 12.00
CA LYS A 14 13.50 9.64 11.16
C LYS A 14 14.09 10.32 9.93
N ASN A 15 15.36 10.06 9.64
CA ASN A 15 16.08 10.62 8.48
C ASN A 15 15.97 12.16 8.39
N GLY A 16 16.01 12.85 9.53
CA GLY A 16 15.87 14.31 9.60
C GLY A 16 14.44 14.86 9.48
N VAL A 17 13.43 14.00 9.28
CA VAL A 17 12.02 14.39 9.20
C VAL A 17 11.33 14.15 10.54
N GLN A 18 10.60 15.16 11.03
CA GLN A 18 9.77 15.07 12.23
C GLN A 18 8.35 14.63 11.87
N TYR A 19 7.82 13.69 12.64
CA TYR A 19 6.47 13.16 12.52
C TYR A 19 5.72 13.36 13.83
N ARG A 20 4.55 13.98 13.78
CA ARG A 20 3.69 14.28 14.94
C ARG A 20 2.34 13.60 14.82
N LEU A 21 1.61 13.57 15.93
CA LEU A 21 0.22 13.13 15.93
C LEU A 21 -0.60 13.94 14.93
N GLY A 22 -1.39 13.25 14.11
CA GLY A 22 -2.22 13.85 13.07
C GLY A 22 -1.54 14.04 11.72
N ASP A 23 -0.23 13.85 11.59
CA ASP A 23 0.49 13.96 10.31
C ASP A 23 0.13 12.80 9.37
N GLY A 24 0.21 13.06 8.06
CA GLY A 24 0.10 12.05 7.02
C GLY A 24 1.44 11.32 6.80
N VAL A 25 1.41 10.00 6.67
CA VAL A 25 2.60 9.18 6.43
C VAL A 25 2.44 8.28 5.22
N PHE A 26 3.53 8.13 4.47
CA PHE A 26 3.67 7.11 3.43
C PHE A 26 4.23 5.82 4.04
N LEU A 27 3.61 4.71 3.68
CA LEU A 27 3.95 3.38 4.15
C LEU A 27 4.07 2.44 2.95
N LEU A 28 4.89 1.41 3.09
CA LEU A 28 5.03 0.38 2.06
C LEU A 28 3.69 -0.34 1.82
N PRO A 29 3.44 -0.87 0.60
CA PRO A 29 2.18 -1.55 0.26
C PRO A 29 1.78 -2.69 1.20
N ASP A 30 2.77 -3.35 1.80
CA ASP A 30 2.65 -4.48 2.72
C ASP A 30 2.51 -4.07 4.20
N ALA A 31 2.63 -2.78 4.52
CA ALA A 31 2.54 -2.28 5.90
C ALA A 31 1.20 -2.59 6.57
N PHE A 32 0.11 -2.61 5.80
CA PHE A 32 -1.19 -3.13 6.25
C PHE A 32 -2.07 -3.55 5.07
N GLN A 33 -3.05 -4.39 5.38
CA GLN A 33 -4.13 -4.75 4.46
C GLN A 33 -5.42 -4.01 4.80
N PHE A 34 -6.23 -3.73 3.79
CA PHE A 34 -7.57 -3.19 3.97
C PHE A 34 -8.55 -4.32 4.35
N SER A 35 -9.61 -3.97 5.07
CA SER A 35 -10.62 -4.96 5.49
C SER A 35 -11.37 -5.57 4.30
N LEU A 36 -11.41 -4.84 3.19
CA LEU A 36 -11.96 -5.32 1.94
C LEU A 36 -10.97 -6.26 1.25
N ARG A 37 -11.39 -7.50 1.03
CA ARG A 37 -10.68 -8.44 0.17
C ARG A 37 -11.03 -8.13 -1.28
N LEU A 38 -10.15 -7.45 -2.00
CA LEU A 38 -10.27 -7.34 -3.45
C LEU A 38 -10.17 -8.75 -4.04
N THR A 39 -11.11 -9.12 -4.91
CA THR A 39 -11.01 -10.35 -5.68
C THR A 39 -9.72 -10.31 -6.49
N SER A 40 -8.93 -11.37 -6.40
CA SER A 40 -7.73 -11.49 -7.22
C SER A 40 -8.13 -11.36 -8.69
N PRO A 41 -7.36 -10.61 -9.51
CA PRO A 41 -7.60 -10.59 -10.93
C PRO A 41 -7.63 -12.03 -11.43
N ALA A 42 -8.69 -12.37 -12.18
CA ALA A 42 -8.86 -13.71 -12.70
C ALA A 42 -7.57 -14.17 -13.38
N LYS A 43 -7.11 -15.39 -13.07
CA LYS A 43 -5.94 -15.97 -13.72
C LYS A 43 -6.07 -15.75 -15.22
N ARG A 44 -5.06 -15.13 -15.81
CA ARG A 44 -5.00 -14.88 -17.25
C ARG A 44 -5.28 -16.21 -17.94
N GLN A 45 -6.35 -16.25 -18.74
CA GLN A 45 -6.58 -17.41 -19.61
C GLN A 45 -5.32 -17.57 -20.45
N LYS A 46 -4.78 -18.81 -20.50
CA LYS A 46 -3.71 -19.12 -21.45
C LYS A 46 -4.21 -18.68 -22.82
N LYS A 47 -3.47 -17.78 -23.47
CA LYS A 47 -3.81 -17.39 -24.85
C LYS A 47 -3.79 -18.66 -25.68
N GLU A 48 -4.90 -18.93 -26.35
CA GLU A 48 -5.03 -20.07 -27.26
C GLU A 48 -4.04 -19.91 -28.43
N ALA A 49 -3.66 -21.03 -29.03
CA ALA A 49 -2.83 -21.01 -30.23
C ALA A 49 -3.58 -20.24 -31.33
N VAL A 50 -2.89 -19.26 -31.93
CA VAL A 50 -3.46 -18.44 -33.01
C VAL A 50 -3.11 -19.10 -34.33
N ASN A 51 -4.07 -19.20 -35.25
CA ASN A 51 -3.80 -19.68 -36.61
C ASN A 51 -2.96 -18.64 -37.37
N GLU A 52 -1.68 -18.97 -37.62
CA GLU A 52 -0.73 -18.09 -38.30
C GLU A 52 -0.97 -17.99 -39.81
N GLU A 53 -1.76 -18.88 -40.42
CA GLU A 53 -2.17 -18.74 -41.83
C GLU A 53 -3.17 -17.59 -42.00
N LEU A 54 -4.07 -17.43 -41.02
CA LEU A 54 -5.05 -16.34 -40.99
C LEU A 54 -4.45 -15.04 -40.41
N TYR A 55 -3.51 -15.14 -39.47
CA TYR A 55 -2.85 -14.01 -38.82
C TYR A 55 -1.31 -14.12 -38.90
N PRO A 56 -0.71 -13.98 -40.10
CA PRO A 56 0.71 -14.25 -40.35
C PRO A 56 1.68 -13.36 -39.58
N GLU A 57 1.22 -12.20 -39.10
CA GLU A 57 2.06 -11.25 -38.35
C GLU A 57 1.82 -11.31 -36.83
N HIS A 58 1.07 -12.31 -36.32
CA HIS A 58 0.77 -12.43 -34.90
C HIS A 58 2.02 -12.61 -34.03
N TYR A 59 3.07 -13.25 -34.55
CA TYR A 59 4.36 -13.44 -33.88
C TYR A 59 4.98 -12.12 -33.40
N ARG A 60 4.72 -11.00 -34.09
CA ARG A 60 5.24 -9.67 -33.70
C ARG A 60 4.72 -9.17 -32.35
N LYS A 61 3.65 -9.79 -31.81
CA LYS A 61 3.06 -9.46 -30.50
C LYS A 61 3.58 -10.35 -29.36
N TYR A 62 4.33 -11.41 -29.66
CA TYR A 62 4.86 -12.35 -28.68
C TYR A 62 6.27 -11.92 -28.26
N SER A 63 6.36 -11.04 -27.27
CA SER A 63 7.56 -10.92 -26.43
C SER A 63 7.15 -11.18 -24.99
N GLU A 64 7.84 -12.10 -24.30
CA GLU A 64 7.57 -12.40 -22.88
C GLU A 64 7.67 -11.14 -22.01
N TYR A 65 8.52 -10.20 -22.44
CA TYR A 65 8.60 -8.84 -21.93
C TYR A 65 7.88 -7.87 -22.88
N ILE A 66 6.61 -7.58 -22.61
CA ILE A 66 5.87 -6.52 -23.32
C ILE A 66 6.41 -5.19 -22.82
N LYS A 67 7.28 -4.53 -23.61
CA LYS A 67 7.75 -3.19 -23.32
C LYS A 67 6.55 -2.25 -23.13
N GLY A 68 6.49 -1.56 -21.99
CA GLY A 68 5.38 -0.66 -21.64
C GLY A 68 4.23 -1.33 -20.87
N SER A 69 4.37 -2.58 -20.42
CA SER A 69 3.40 -3.20 -19.53
C SER A 69 3.54 -2.69 -18.09
N ASN A 70 2.46 -2.20 -17.50
CA ASN A 70 2.38 -1.84 -16.08
C ASN A 70 1.98 -3.03 -15.18
N GLN A 71 2.06 -4.27 -15.68
CA GLN A 71 1.62 -5.45 -14.92
C GLN A 71 2.49 -5.70 -13.68
N ASP A 72 3.78 -5.40 -13.78
CA ASP A 72 4.73 -5.55 -12.68
C ASP A 72 4.95 -4.23 -11.92
N ALA A 73 4.13 -3.20 -12.20
CA ALA A 73 4.21 -1.96 -11.47
C ALA A 73 3.80 -2.20 -10.00
N PRO A 74 4.63 -1.82 -9.02
CA PRO A 74 4.30 -2.00 -7.62
C PRO A 74 3.09 -1.15 -7.24
N GLU A 75 2.33 -1.61 -6.24
CA GLU A 75 1.28 -0.79 -5.65
C GLU A 75 1.86 0.53 -5.12
N PRO A 76 1.11 1.64 -5.21
CA PRO A 76 1.53 2.90 -4.63
C PRO A 76 1.63 2.80 -3.10
N TYR A 77 2.28 3.77 -2.47
CA TYR A 77 2.33 3.85 -1.02
C TYR A 77 0.94 3.79 -0.40
N ARG A 78 0.84 3.04 0.70
CA ARG A 78 -0.26 3.16 1.65
C ARG A 78 -0.15 4.53 2.32
N ILE A 79 -1.28 5.17 2.53
CA ILE A 79 -1.34 6.45 3.23
C ILE A 79 -2.09 6.25 4.53
N GLY A 80 -1.52 6.75 5.62
CA GLY A 80 -2.18 6.75 6.91
C GLY A 80 -2.02 8.08 7.62
N ARG A 81 -2.92 8.38 8.55
CA ARG A 81 -2.79 9.51 9.46
C ARG A 81 -2.36 9.02 10.84
N ILE A 82 -1.31 9.59 11.41
CA ILE A 82 -0.78 9.16 12.71
C ILE A 82 -1.83 9.41 13.80
N LYS A 83 -2.29 8.32 14.43
CA LYS A 83 -3.15 8.34 15.62
C LYS A 83 -2.33 8.34 16.90
N ALA A 84 -1.29 7.51 16.96
CA ALA A 84 -0.42 7.39 18.11
C ALA A 84 1.00 6.97 17.69
N ILE A 85 1.99 7.44 18.45
CA ILE A 85 3.39 7.03 18.36
C ILE A 85 3.74 6.41 19.70
N TYR A 86 4.23 5.18 19.72
CA TYR A 86 4.54 4.50 20.97
C TYR A 86 5.68 3.48 20.85
N CYS A 87 6.30 3.17 21.98
CA CYS A 87 7.22 2.05 22.15
C CYS A 87 6.65 1.08 23.19
N ASN A 88 6.91 -0.20 23.03
CA ASN A 88 6.61 -1.17 24.07
C ASN A 88 7.59 -1.02 25.25
N ILE A 89 7.10 -1.17 26.47
CA ILE A 89 7.93 -1.17 27.68
C ILE A 89 8.51 -2.59 27.85
N ARG A 90 9.83 -2.67 28.04
CA ARG A 90 10.54 -3.93 28.25
C ARG A 90 10.31 -4.43 29.68
N SER A 91 10.66 -5.68 29.95
CA SER A 91 10.57 -6.29 31.29
C SER A 91 11.34 -5.55 32.38
N ASN A 92 12.34 -4.75 32.00
CA ASN A 92 13.12 -3.89 32.91
C ASN A 92 12.48 -2.51 33.17
N GLY A 93 11.23 -2.29 32.73
CA GLY A 93 10.50 -1.04 32.92
C GLY A 93 10.94 0.12 32.00
N ARG A 94 11.88 -0.10 31.08
CA ARG A 94 12.34 0.93 30.14
C ARG A 94 11.67 0.81 28.77
N PRO A 95 11.37 1.92 28.09
CA PRO A 95 10.81 1.89 26.74
C PRO A 95 11.80 1.32 25.72
N ASN A 96 11.31 0.51 24.78
CA ASN A 96 12.10 0.00 23.66
C ASN A 96 12.23 1.05 22.55
N GLU A 97 13.13 2.01 22.69
CA GLU A 97 13.33 3.09 21.70
C GLU A 97 13.87 2.60 20.34
N ALA A 98 14.41 1.39 20.26
CA ALA A 98 14.81 0.77 19.00
C ALA A 98 13.62 0.33 18.14
N GLU A 99 12.42 0.19 18.72
CA GLU A 99 11.22 -0.30 18.05
C GLU A 99 10.05 0.67 18.27
N ILE A 100 10.07 1.77 17.53
CA ILE A 100 9.00 2.76 17.53
C ILE A 100 7.87 2.26 16.63
N LYS A 101 6.63 2.27 17.14
CA LYS A 101 5.43 1.85 16.43
C LYS A 101 4.51 3.04 16.17
N LEU A 102 3.87 3.02 15.01
CA LEU A 102 2.84 3.97 14.63
C LEU A 102 1.49 3.26 14.61
N GLN A 103 0.52 3.80 15.31
CA GLN A 103 -0.88 3.50 15.08
C GLN A 103 -1.42 4.54 14.10
N VAL A 104 -2.05 4.10 13.01
CA VAL A 104 -2.55 5.00 11.95
C VAL A 104 -4.03 4.75 11.66
N TYR A 105 -4.72 5.81 11.25
CA TYR A 105 -5.97 5.69 10.50
C TYR A 105 -5.64 5.39 9.04
N LYS A 106 -6.23 4.34 8.48
CA LYS A 106 -5.98 3.90 7.11
C LYS A 106 -6.76 4.80 6.15
N LEU A 107 -6.07 5.48 5.23
CA LEU A 107 -6.74 6.20 4.14
C LEU A 107 -6.87 5.28 2.92
N TYR A 108 -8.06 5.27 2.32
CA TYR A 108 -8.35 4.46 1.15
C TYR A 108 -8.23 5.30 -0.11
N ARG A 109 -7.52 4.78 -1.12
CA ARG A 109 -7.68 5.28 -2.50
C ARG A 109 -8.97 4.73 -3.11
N PRO A 110 -9.52 5.35 -4.17
CA PRO A 110 -10.69 4.84 -4.87
C PRO A 110 -10.59 3.36 -5.23
N GLU A 111 -9.43 2.92 -5.74
CA GLU A 111 -9.15 1.54 -6.12
C GLU A 111 -9.03 0.57 -4.95
N ASN A 112 -8.89 1.06 -3.71
CA ASN A 112 -8.87 0.22 -2.50
C ASN A 112 -10.27 -0.08 -1.97
N THR A 113 -11.31 0.54 -2.53
CA THR A 113 -12.70 0.32 -2.15
C THR A 113 -13.34 -0.84 -2.92
N HIS A 114 -14.58 -1.21 -2.57
CA HIS A 114 -15.34 -2.25 -3.27
C HIS A 114 -15.52 -1.98 -4.78
N LYS A 115 -15.34 -0.73 -5.21
CA LYS A 115 -15.39 -0.33 -6.62
C LYS A 115 -14.13 -0.72 -7.41
N SER A 116 -13.04 -1.11 -6.73
CA SER A 116 -11.78 -1.58 -7.31
C SER A 116 -11.22 -0.59 -8.36
N VAL A 117 -10.36 -1.07 -9.26
CA VAL A 117 -9.61 -0.28 -10.25
C VAL A 117 -10.49 0.67 -11.08
N LYS A 118 -11.76 0.31 -11.34
CA LYS A 118 -12.67 1.18 -12.11
C LYS A 118 -12.95 2.52 -11.41
N ALA A 119 -12.82 2.57 -10.09
CA ALA A 119 -13.02 3.78 -9.32
C ALA A 119 -11.94 4.84 -9.55
N SER A 120 -10.74 4.45 -10.00
CA SER A 120 -9.63 5.38 -10.20
C SER A 120 -9.61 6.03 -11.58
N TYR A 121 -10.44 5.58 -12.54
CA TYR A 121 -10.41 6.08 -13.92
C TYR A 121 -10.74 7.58 -14.07
N HIS A 122 -11.62 8.08 -13.20
CA HIS A 122 -12.08 9.47 -13.23
C HIS A 122 -11.88 10.18 -11.88
N ALA A 123 -11.18 9.54 -10.94
CA ALA A 123 -10.86 10.14 -9.66
C ALA A 123 -9.53 10.90 -9.76
N ASP A 124 -9.42 11.99 -9.00
CA ASP A 124 -8.15 12.69 -8.87
C ASP A 124 -7.09 11.76 -8.25
N ILE A 125 -5.85 11.87 -8.75
CA ILE A 125 -4.74 11.00 -8.32
C ILE A 125 -4.41 11.12 -6.81
N ASN A 126 -4.79 12.24 -6.20
CA ASN A 126 -4.61 12.55 -4.78
C ASN A 126 -5.89 12.42 -3.96
N LEU A 127 -7.00 11.92 -4.54
CA LEU A 127 -8.25 11.68 -3.80
C LEU A 127 -8.07 10.51 -2.82
N LEU A 128 -8.53 10.72 -1.58
CA LEU A 128 -8.50 9.73 -0.51
C LEU A 128 -9.81 9.74 0.28
N TYR A 129 -10.15 8.59 0.87
CA TYR A 129 -11.24 8.43 1.82
C TYR A 129 -10.70 8.14 3.22
N TRP A 130 -11.34 8.77 4.20
CA TRP A 130 -11.09 8.57 5.63
C TRP A 130 -11.76 7.29 6.14
#